data_AF-A0A2J0L532-F1
#
_entry.id   AF-A0A2J0L532-F1
#
_cell.length_a   1.000
_cell.length_b   1.000
_cell.length_c   1.000
_cell.angle_alpha   90.00
_cell.angle_beta   90.00
_cell.angle_gamma   90.00
#
_symmetry.space_group_name_H-M   'P 1'
#
loop_
_entity.id
_entity.type
_entity.pdbx_description
1 polymer ?
#
loop_
_entity_poly.entity_id
_entity_poly.type
_entity_poly.pdbx_seq_one_letter_code
_entity_poly.pdbx_strand_id
1 'polypeptide(L)'
;IFDRSQAIEAVEKELVLCEGCGCVIGAKDHLSWVAKKLGPLAYSSPTSYLSALKELKLAYLAPPFWQDKSFSAKRAGLDIEKQEDLIRQDRIKVLCPKCRREVTLNT
;
A
#
# COMPACT_ATOMS: atom_id res chain seq x y z
N ILE A 1 -14.22 35.82 20.30
CA ILE A 1 -15.05 34.77 19.65
C ILE A 1 -14.13 34.08 18.66
N PHE A 2 -13.73 32.83 18.94
CA PHE A 2 -12.84 32.06 18.07
C PHE A 2 -13.66 31.40 16.95
N ASP A 3 -13.24 31.60 15.71
CA ASP A 3 -13.87 31.01 14.54
C ASP A 3 -13.44 29.54 14.39
N ARG A 4 -14.41 28.61 14.46
CA ARG A 4 -14.16 27.16 14.36
C ARG A 4 -13.61 26.76 13.00
N SER A 5 -13.77 27.58 11.97
CA SER A 5 -13.23 27.32 10.63
C SER A 5 -11.69 27.34 10.60
N GLN A 6 -11.04 28.02 11.54
CA GLN A 6 -9.59 28.17 11.60
C GLN A 6 -8.91 27.12 12.49
N ALA A 7 -9.66 26.32 13.25
CA ALA A 7 -9.14 25.28 14.13
C ALA A 7 -9.01 23.93 13.40
N ILE A 8 -8.13 23.86 12.40
CA ILE A 8 -7.85 22.62 11.66
C ILE A 8 -6.45 22.12 12.04
N GLU A 9 -6.40 20.99 12.74
CA GLU A 9 -5.16 20.24 12.97
C GLU A 9 -5.06 19.10 11.95
N ALA A 10 -3.94 19.03 11.24
CA ALA A 10 -3.65 17.97 10.27
C ALA A 10 -2.38 17.23 10.66
N VAL A 11 -2.37 15.91 10.46
CA VAL A 11 -1.19 15.06 10.68
C VAL A 11 -0.81 14.42 9.35
N GLU A 12 0.35 14.79 8.84
CA GLU A 12 0.88 14.25 7.59
C GLU A 12 1.59 12.91 7.85
N LYS A 13 1.29 11.90 7.02
CA LYS A 13 1.90 10.57 7.09
C LYS A 13 2.21 10.04 5.71
N GLU A 14 3.24 9.20 5.62
CA GLU A 14 3.58 8.48 4.40
C GLU A 14 2.50 7.43 4.09
N LEU A 15 1.92 7.49 2.89
CA LEU A 15 0.88 6.56 2.44
C LEU A 15 1.49 5.37 1.70
N VAL A 16 0.86 4.21 1.90
CA VAL A 16 1.14 2.99 1.16
C VAL A 16 0.06 2.78 0.11
N LEU A 17 0.51 2.59 -1.13
CA LEU A 17 -0.34 2.37 -2.30
C LEU A 17 -0.30 0.91 -2.74
N CYS A 18 -1.39 0.42 -3.32
CA CYS A 18 -1.52 -0.95 -3.82
C CYS A 18 -0.80 -1.17 -5.14
N GLU A 19 0.22 -2.02 -5.22
CA GLU A 19 1.04 -2.34 -6.42
C GLU A 19 0.30 -2.82 -7.69
N GLY A 20 -1.00 -3.12 -7.62
CA GLY A 20 -1.80 -3.49 -8.80
C GLY A 20 -2.73 -2.39 -9.34
N CYS A 21 -3.29 -1.54 -8.48
CA CYS A 21 -4.27 -0.51 -8.88
C CYS A 21 -3.99 0.87 -8.27
N GLY A 22 -2.93 0.99 -7.48
CA GLY A 22 -2.44 2.17 -6.77
C GLY A 22 -3.42 2.87 -5.84
N CYS A 23 -4.53 2.22 -5.47
CA CYS A 23 -5.41 2.73 -4.43
C CYS A 23 -4.67 2.86 -3.09
N VAL A 24 -5.09 3.84 -2.27
CA VAL A 24 -4.55 4.02 -0.91
C VAL A 24 -4.95 2.84 -0.04
N ILE A 25 -3.95 2.13 0.51
CA ILE A 25 -4.16 1.04 1.47
C ILE A 25 -4.23 1.62 2.90
N GLY A 26 -3.36 2.57 3.21
CA GLY A 26 -3.30 3.22 4.53
C GLY A 26 -1.97 3.92 4.76
N ALA A 27 -1.72 4.35 5.99
CA ALA A 27 -0.45 4.92 6.40
C ALA A 27 0.59 3.81 6.68
N LYS A 28 1.85 4.08 6.33
CA LYS A 28 2.98 3.19 6.59
C LYS A 28 3.07 2.80 8.06
N ASP A 29 2.95 3.77 8.96
CA ASP A 29 3.00 3.56 10.40
C ASP A 29 1.94 2.58 10.90
N HIS A 30 0.75 2.59 10.29
CA HIS A 30 -0.32 1.68 10.70
C HIS A 30 0.01 0.24 10.30
N LEU A 31 0.53 0.03 9.09
CA LEU A 31 0.94 -1.30 8.63
C LEU A 31 2.12 -1.84 9.44
N SER A 32 3.09 -0.98 9.73
CA SER A 32 4.20 -1.22 10.64
C SER A 32 3.74 -1.65 12.04
N TRP A 33 2.80 -0.90 12.62
CA TRP A 33 2.24 -1.20 13.93
C TRP A 33 1.48 -2.54 13.94
N VAL A 34 0.67 -2.80 12.92
CA VAL A 34 -0.07 -4.07 12.77
C VAL A 34 0.90 -5.24 12.65
N ALA A 35 1.95 -5.12 11.82
CA ALA A 35 2.95 -6.17 11.68
C ALA A 35 3.65 -6.48 13.01
N LYS A 36 4.04 -5.45 13.77
CA LYS A 36 4.61 -5.60 15.12
C LYS A 36 3.65 -6.25 16.11
N LYS A 37 2.36 -5.89 16.07
CA LYS A 37 1.32 -6.47 16.94
C LYS A 37 1.02 -7.93 16.62
N LEU A 38 1.05 -8.31 15.35
CA LEU A 38 0.84 -9.69 14.91
C LEU A 38 2.07 -10.59 15.18
N GLY A 39 3.27 -10.01 15.27
CA GLY A 39 4.50 -10.75 15.54
C GLY A 39 4.72 -11.86 14.50
N PRO A 40 4.86 -13.14 14.91
CA PRO A 40 5.02 -14.26 13.98
C PRO A 40 3.85 -14.42 12.99
N LEU A 41 2.64 -14.01 13.36
CA LEU A 41 1.47 -14.11 12.49
C LEU A 41 1.53 -13.11 11.33
N ALA A 42 2.37 -12.06 11.42
CA ALA A 42 2.55 -11.11 10.32
C ALA A 42 3.07 -11.79 9.05
N TYR A 43 3.77 -12.92 9.18
CA TYR A 43 4.32 -13.69 8.06
C TYR A 43 3.27 -14.52 7.31
N SER A 44 2.03 -14.61 7.81
CA SER A 44 0.94 -15.35 7.16
C SER A 44 0.31 -14.62 5.98
N SER A 45 0.38 -13.28 5.96
CA SER A 45 -0.18 -12.47 4.88
C SER A 45 0.94 -11.73 4.15
N PRO A 46 1.01 -11.77 2.80
CA PRO A 46 2.09 -11.12 2.08
C PRO A 46 2.17 -9.60 2.34
N THR A 47 1.05 -8.91 2.54
CA THR A 47 1.08 -7.47 2.86
C THR A 47 1.72 -7.19 4.23
N SER A 48 1.38 -7.96 5.27
CA SER A 48 1.97 -7.80 6.60
C SER A 48 3.42 -8.26 6.65
N TYR A 49 3.73 -9.36 5.95
CA TYR A 49 5.07 -9.89 5.77
C TYR A 49 6.00 -8.86 5.14
N LEU A 50 5.61 -8.27 4.01
CA LEU A 50 6.42 -7.27 3.30
C LEU A 50 6.56 -5.99 4.13
N SER A 51 5.52 -5.61 4.88
CA SER A 51 5.58 -4.47 5.79
C SER A 51 6.61 -4.71 6.90
N ALA A 52 6.60 -5.90 7.52
CA ALA A 52 7.59 -6.30 8.52
C ALA A 52 9.01 -6.32 7.96
N LEU A 53 9.21 -6.93 6.78
CA LEU A 53 10.52 -7.00 6.14
C LEU A 53 11.06 -5.64 5.70
N LYS A 54 10.18 -4.73 5.27
CA LYS A 54 10.57 -3.36 4.91
C LYS A 54 11.06 -2.59 6.13
N GLU A 55 10.41 -2.75 7.30
CA GLU A 55 10.92 -2.18 8.55
C GLU A 55 12.29 -2.73 8.94
N LEU A 56 12.48 -4.04 8.76
CA LEU A 56 13.76 -4.71 9.01
C LEU A 56 14.84 -4.37 7.96
N LYS A 57 14.50 -3.58 6.93
CA LYS A 57 15.35 -3.27 5.76
C LYS A 57 15.85 -4.52 5.02
N LEU A 58 15.12 -5.63 5.13
CA LEU A 58 15.46 -6.92 4.52
C LEU A 58 14.79 -7.13 3.16
N ALA A 59 13.82 -6.29 2.80
CA ALA A 59 13.19 -6.29 1.49
C ALA A 59 13.57 -5.04 0.71
N TYR A 60 14.32 -5.22 -0.39
CA TYR A 60 14.43 -4.22 -1.44
C TYR A 60 13.18 -4.37 -2.32
N LEU A 61 12.11 -3.66 -1.94
CA LEU A 61 10.97 -3.51 -2.83
C LEU A 61 11.45 -2.66 -3.99
N ALA A 62 11.42 -3.22 -5.20
CA ALA A 62 11.64 -2.45 -6.42
C ALA A 62 10.74 -1.21 -6.38
N PRO A 63 11.21 -0.05 -6.89
CA PRO A 63 10.35 1.13 -6.99
C PRO A 63 9.08 0.70 -7.71
N PRO A 64 7.89 0.90 -7.11
CA PRO A 64 6.66 0.44 -7.71
C PRO A 64 6.45 1.17 -9.05
N PHE A 65 5.72 0.56 -9.99
CA PHE A 65 5.56 1.06 -11.36
C PHE A 65 5.15 2.54 -11.47
N TRP A 66 4.41 3.09 -10.49
CA TRP A 66 4.06 4.52 -10.40
C TRP A 66 5.20 5.47 -10.01
N GLN A 67 6.38 4.97 -9.64
CA GLN A 67 7.58 5.79 -9.43
C GLN A 67 8.34 6.08 -10.73
N ASP A 68 7.95 5.47 -11.85
CA ASP A 68 8.44 5.89 -13.16
C ASP A 68 7.90 7.27 -13.52
N LYS A 69 8.81 8.18 -13.90
CA LYS A 69 8.54 9.63 -14.12
C LYS A 69 7.57 9.93 -15.27
N SER A 70 7.16 8.92 -16.04
CA SER A 70 6.11 8.98 -17.04
C SER A 70 4.70 8.90 -16.44
N PHE A 71 4.58 8.54 -15.16
CA PHE A 71 3.30 8.29 -14.50
C PHE A 71 2.75 9.55 -13.83
N SER A 72 1.72 10.16 -14.42
CA SER A 72 1.10 11.36 -13.86
C SER A 72 0.23 11.01 -12.65
N ALA A 73 0.81 11.08 -11.45
CA ALA A 73 0.11 10.96 -10.18
C ALA A 73 -0.82 12.18 -9.93
N LYS A 74 -1.98 12.23 -10.60
CA LYS A 74 -3.00 13.27 -10.39
C LYS A 74 -3.87 12.96 -9.17
N ARG A 75 -3.36 13.38 -8.01
CA ARG A 75 -3.99 13.59 -6.68
C ARG A 75 -5.42 13.02 -6.50
N ALA A 76 -5.55 12.05 -5.60
CA ALA A 76 -6.79 11.73 -4.88
C ALA A 76 -8.04 11.36 -5.72
N GLY A 77 -7.83 10.84 -6.93
CA GLY A 77 -8.86 10.42 -7.90
C GLY A 77 -8.17 9.96 -9.18
N LEU A 78 -7.26 9.01 -9.01
CA LEU A 78 -6.20 8.73 -9.96
C LEU A 78 -6.62 7.54 -10.82
N ASP A 79 -6.88 7.79 -12.10
CA ASP A 79 -7.01 6.77 -13.15
C ASP A 79 -5.66 6.06 -13.29
N ILE A 80 -5.39 5.16 -12.35
CA ILE A 80 -4.25 4.26 -12.41
C ILE A 80 -4.74 3.18 -13.35
N GLU A 81 -4.20 3.16 -14.57
CA GLU A 81 -4.38 2.04 -15.48
C GLU A 81 -3.97 0.79 -14.70
N LYS A 82 -5.00 0.08 -14.24
CA LYS A 82 -4.88 -1.14 -13.48
C LYS A 82 -4.05 -2.07 -14.37
N GLN A 83 -3.01 -2.68 -13.81
CA GLN A 83 -2.28 -3.72 -14.54
C GLN A 83 -3.31 -4.74 -15.04
N GLU A 84 -3.48 -4.82 -16.37
CA GLU A 84 -4.67 -5.43 -16.99
C GLU A 84 -4.86 -6.89 -16.55
N ASP A 85 -3.75 -7.59 -16.28
CA ASP A 85 -3.78 -8.92 -15.69
C ASP A 85 -2.76 -9.05 -14.55
N LEU A 86 -3.26 -9.26 -13.34
CA LEU A 86 -2.45 -9.65 -12.20
C LEU A 86 -2.18 -11.16 -12.27
N ILE A 87 -0.90 -11.53 -12.34
CA ILE A 87 -0.46 -12.92 -12.44
C ILE A 87 -0.14 -13.51 -11.07
N ARG A 88 -0.01 -14.84 -10.97
CA ARG A 88 0.29 -15.54 -9.70
C ARG A 88 1.52 -14.97 -8.96
N GLN A 89 2.51 -14.46 -9.69
CA GLN A 89 3.71 -13.84 -9.12
C GLN A 89 3.39 -12.58 -8.30
N ASP A 90 2.30 -11.88 -8.64
CA ASP A 90 1.84 -10.67 -7.96
C ASP A 90 1.28 -10.94 -6.56
N ARG A 91 1.13 -12.20 -6.13
CA ARG A 91 0.71 -12.56 -4.76
C ARG A 91 1.67 -12.06 -3.69
N ILE A 92 2.94 -11.84 -4.05
CA ILE A 92 4.03 -11.35 -3.19
C ILE A 92 4.20 -9.82 -3.33
N LYS A 93 3.22 -9.12 -3.91
CA LYS A 93 3.17 -7.66 -3.94
C LYS A 93 2.34 -7.09 -2.78
N VAL A 94 2.52 -5.80 -2.50
CA VAL A 94 1.68 -5.02 -1.58
C VAL A 94 0.36 -4.70 -2.27
N LEU A 95 -0.63 -5.56 -2.10
CA LEU A 95 -1.95 -5.45 -2.75
C LEU A 95 -3.06 -5.07 -1.77
N CYS A 96 -4.05 -4.33 -2.26
CA CYS A 96 -5.32 -4.10 -1.57
C CYS A 96 -6.19 -5.37 -1.56
N PRO A 97 -7.23 -5.45 -0.71
CA PRO A 97 -8.09 -6.62 -0.62
C PRO A 97 -8.72 -7.05 -1.95
N LYS A 98 -9.06 -6.08 -2.82
CA LYS A 98 -9.67 -6.34 -4.14
C LYS A 98 -8.67 -7.02 -5.09
N CYS A 99 -7.50 -6.40 -5.31
CA CYS A 99 -6.45 -6.97 -6.15
C CYS A 99 -5.95 -8.32 -5.60
N ARG A 100 -5.80 -8.45 -4.28
CA ARG A 100 -5.39 -9.73 -3.66
C ARG A 100 -6.39 -10.86 -3.94
N ARG A 101 -7.70 -10.56 -3.86
CA ARG A 101 -8.76 -11.51 -4.20
C ARG A 101 -8.68 -11.91 -5.67
N GLU A 102 -8.52 -10.95 -6.57
CA GLU A 102 -8.37 -11.19 -8.01
C GLU A 102 -7.21 -12.15 -8.33
N VAL A 103 -6.02 -11.90 -7.78
CA VAL A 103 -4.85 -12.79 -8.00
C VAL A 103 -5.04 -14.18 -7.40
N THR A 104 -5.96 -14.33 -6.44
CA THR A 104 -6.25 -15.62 -5.82
C THR A 104 -7.28 -16.42 -6.64
N LEU A 105 -8.25 -15.75 -7.25
CA LEU A 105 -9.36 -16.37 -7.97
C LEU A 105 -9.07 -16.59 -9.46
N ASN A 106 -8.29 -15.72 -10.11
CA ASN A 106 -8.00 -15.79 -11.54
C ASN A 106 -6.71 -16.59 -11.84
N THR A 107 -6.42 -17.61 -11.02
CA THR A 107 -5.19 -18.41 -11.08
C THR A 107 -5.33 -19.68 -11.90
#